data_AF-A0A3D5EKL7-F1
#
_entry.id   AF-A0A3D5EKL7-F1
#
_cell.length_a   1.000
_cell.length_b   1.000
_cell.length_c   1.000
_cell.angle_alpha   90.00
_cell.angle_beta   90.00
_cell.angle_gamma   90.00
#
_symmetry.space_group_name_H-M   'P 1'
#
loop_
_entity.id
_entity.type
_entity.pdbx_description
1 polymer ?
#
loop_
_entity_poly.entity_id
_entity_poly.type
_entity_poly.pdbx_seq_one_letter_code
_entity_poly.pdbx_strand_id
1 'polypeptide(L)'
;MLKKSLLSILLFSITLMGIFVASSIYTLYSKKRLTVDPKVKEISGIEFDKYKRLWAINDSGDQPKLYRLNKDGSIAKEILVTNAKNIDWEDMTQNKFGHFFLGDFGNNNNDRKWLTIYKIENPIDIK
;
A
#
# COMPACT_ATOMS: atom_id res chain seq x y z
N MET A 1 8.57 28.21 46.74
CA MET A 1 7.25 27.70 46.32
C MET A 1 7.12 27.61 44.79
N LEU A 2 7.56 28.61 44.02
CA LEU A 2 7.49 28.62 42.54
C LEU A 2 8.08 27.37 41.83
N LYS A 3 9.28 26.92 42.24
CA LYS A 3 9.96 25.75 41.62
C LYS A 3 9.20 24.43 41.76
N LYS A 4 8.48 24.23 42.88
CA LYS A 4 7.66 23.02 43.10
C LYS A 4 6.41 23.05 42.22
N SER A 5 5.78 24.22 42.07
CA SER A 5 4.63 24.41 41.17
C SER A 5 5.01 24.17 39.70
N LEU A 6 6.16 24.69 39.27
CA LEU A 6 6.70 24.46 37.92
C LEU A 6 6.96 22.96 37.65
N LEU A 7 7.53 22.24 38.62
CA LEU A 7 7.75 20.79 38.50
C LEU A 7 6.43 20.02 38.39
N SER A 8 5.42 20.37 39.18
CA SER A 8 4.10 19.75 39.11
C SER A 8 3.40 19.99 37.76
N ILE A 9 3.47 21.22 37.24
CA ILE A 9 2.92 21.56 35.92
C ILE A 9 3.65 20.77 34.82
N LEU A 10 4.97 20.66 34.90
CA LEU A 10 5.76 19.87 33.96
C LEU A 10 5.36 18.38 33.98
N LEU A 11 5.26 17.78 35.17
CA LEU A 11 4.83 16.39 35.32
C LEU A 11 3.41 16.15 34.78
N PHE A 12 2.50 17.08 35.03
CA PHE A 12 1.14 17.02 34.51
C PHE A 12 1.12 17.10 32.98
N SER A 13 1.87 18.05 32.39
CA SER A 13 1.98 18.20 30.94
C SER A 13 2.59 16.96 30.27
N ILE A 14 3.62 16.36 30.87
CA ILE A 14 4.21 15.10 30.38
C ILE A 14 3.17 13.97 30.41
N THR A 15 2.40 13.88 31.50
CA THR A 15 1.37 12.85 31.66
C THR A 15 0.27 13.02 30.60
N LEU A 16 -0.22 14.25 30.40
CA LEU A 16 -1.20 14.56 29.36
C LEU A 16 -0.68 14.22 27.96
N MET A 17 0.57 14.57 27.65
CA MET A 17 1.21 14.20 26.39
C MET A 17 1.28 12.68 26.22
N GLY A 18 1.65 11.95 27.27
CA GLY A 18 1.68 10.49 27.26
C GLY A 18 0.32 9.86 26.94
N ILE A 19 -0.76 10.37 27.55
CA ILE A 19 -2.14 9.92 27.29
C ILE A 19 -2.52 10.21 25.83
N PHE A 20 -2.20 11.41 25.32
CA PHE A 20 -2.50 11.78 23.95
C PHE A 20 -1.78 10.88 22.92
N VAL A 21 -0.48 10.61 23.14
CA VAL A 21 0.30 9.69 22.29
C VAL A 21 -0.25 8.27 22.36
N ALA A 22 -0.54 7.75 23.56
CA ALA A 22 -1.11 6.41 23.72
C ALA A 22 -2.48 6.27 23.04
N SER A 23 -3.36 7.28 23.17
CA SER A 23 -4.65 7.32 22.49
C SER A 23 -4.51 7.37 20.96
N SER A 24 -3.52 8.13 20.47
CA SER A 24 -3.22 8.22 19.04
C SER A 24 -2.73 6.87 18.49
N ILE A 25 -1.82 6.20 19.20
CA ILE A 25 -1.33 4.85 18.85
C ILE A 25 -2.47 3.84 18.87
N TYR A 26 -3.29 3.83 19.93
CA TYR A 26 -4.45 2.95 20.03
C TYR A 26 -5.44 3.17 18.88
N THR A 27 -5.70 4.43 18.53
CA THR A 27 -6.58 4.79 17.41
C THR A 27 -6.02 4.30 16.07
N LEU A 28 -4.71 4.41 15.86
CA LEU A 28 -4.05 3.92 14.65
C LEU A 28 -4.17 2.39 14.54
N TYR A 29 -3.85 1.66 15.61
CA TYR A 29 -3.88 0.19 15.59
C TYR A 29 -5.30 -0.40 15.63
N SER A 30 -6.27 0.27 16.25
CA SER A 30 -7.67 -0.19 16.24
C SER A 30 -8.32 -0.12 14.85
N LYS A 31 -7.78 0.73 13.96
CA LYS A 31 -8.19 0.82 12.55
C LYS A 31 -7.48 -0.19 11.64
N LYS A 32 -6.38 -0.80 12.09
CA LYS A 32 -5.61 -1.75 11.29
C LYS A 32 -6.44 -3.03 11.07
N ARG A 33 -6.72 -3.34 9.81
CA ARG A 33 -7.50 -4.54 9.42
C ARG A 33 -6.62 -5.71 9.01
N LEU A 34 -5.44 -5.43 8.45
CA LEU A 34 -4.61 -6.41 7.78
C LEU A 34 -3.13 -6.05 7.94
N THR A 35 -2.28 -7.07 8.00
CA THR A 35 -0.85 -6.95 7.69
C THR A 35 -0.62 -7.73 6.42
N VAL A 36 0.01 -7.12 5.42
CA VAL A 36 0.31 -7.79 4.16
C VAL A 36 1.69 -8.43 4.21
N ASP A 37 1.93 -9.41 3.34
CA ASP A 37 3.23 -10.04 3.16
C ASP A 37 4.34 -8.98 2.94
N PRO A 38 5.53 -9.12 3.56
CA PRO A 38 6.62 -8.15 3.41
C PRO A 38 7.10 -7.92 1.97
N LYS A 39 6.84 -8.87 1.05
CA LYS A 39 7.12 -8.64 -0.38
C LYS A 39 6.16 -7.64 -1.02
N VAL A 40 5.05 -7.30 -0.37
CA VAL A 40 4.02 -6.35 -0.84
C VAL A 40 4.00 -5.12 0.07
N LYS A 41 5.18 -4.58 0.36
CA LYS A 41 5.37 -3.53 1.39
C LYS A 41 5.00 -2.12 0.94
N GLU A 42 5.01 -1.84 -0.37
CA GLU A 42 4.90 -0.49 -0.93
C GLU A 42 3.75 -0.46 -1.93
N ILE A 43 2.54 -0.81 -1.47
CA ILE A 43 1.37 -0.87 -2.33
C ILE A 43 0.99 0.52 -2.84
N SER A 44 0.99 0.67 -4.16
CA SER A 44 0.51 1.87 -4.86
C SER A 44 -0.85 1.66 -5.52
N GLY A 45 -1.18 0.44 -5.95
CA GLY A 45 -2.44 0.10 -6.59
C GLY A 45 -3.07 -1.20 -6.07
N ILE A 46 -4.41 -1.21 -5.93
CA ILE A 46 -5.20 -2.39 -5.54
C ILE A 46 -6.48 -2.51 -6.37
N GLU A 47 -6.93 -3.75 -6.60
CA GLU A 47 -8.15 -4.03 -7.35
C GLU A 47 -8.77 -5.36 -6.87
N PHE A 48 -10.11 -5.43 -6.86
CA PHE A 48 -10.82 -6.67 -6.57
C PHE A 48 -11.26 -7.33 -7.86
N ASP A 49 -10.84 -8.57 -8.10
CA ASP A 49 -11.29 -9.29 -9.28
C ASP A 49 -12.79 -9.72 -9.21
N LYS A 50 -13.30 -10.31 -10.29
CA LYS A 50 -14.70 -10.78 -10.38
C LYS A 50 -15.09 -11.79 -9.28
N TYR A 51 -14.12 -12.44 -8.64
CA TYR A 51 -14.33 -13.38 -7.54
C TYR A 51 -14.07 -12.73 -6.16
N LYS A 52 -13.96 -11.39 -6.10
CA LYS A 52 -13.67 -10.61 -4.89
C LYS A 52 -12.34 -10.99 -4.23
N ARG A 53 -11.35 -11.40 -5.04
CA ARG A 53 -9.99 -11.61 -4.55
C ARG A 53 -9.20 -10.32 -4.72
N LEU A 54 -8.48 -9.93 -3.68
CA LEU A 54 -7.69 -8.71 -3.66
C LEU A 54 -6.40 -8.93 -4.44
N TRP A 55 -6.13 -8.03 -5.38
CA TRP A 55 -4.86 -7.92 -6.06
C TRP A 55 -4.18 -6.62 -5.63
N ALA A 56 -2.85 -6.65 -5.64
CA ALA A 56 -2.00 -5.50 -5.34
C ALA A 56 -0.79 -5.46 -6.28
N ILE A 57 -0.27 -4.26 -6.46
CA ILE A 57 1.04 -3.97 -7.06
C ILE A 57 1.84 -3.09 -6.10
N ASN A 58 3.16 -3.21 -6.17
CA ASN A 58 4.04 -2.29 -5.48
C ASN A 58 4.45 -1.11 -6.38
N ASP A 59 4.86 -0.04 -5.73
CA ASP A 59 5.44 1.18 -6.27
C ASP A 59 6.82 0.94 -6.94
N SER A 60 7.48 2.03 -7.36
CA SER A 60 8.77 2.08 -8.05
C SER A 60 9.87 1.19 -7.47
N GLY A 61 10.71 0.68 -8.38
CA GLY A 61 11.93 -0.03 -8.02
C GLY A 61 11.75 -1.49 -7.59
N ASP A 62 10.50 -1.95 -7.42
CA ASP A 62 10.21 -3.37 -7.21
C ASP A 62 10.17 -4.15 -8.54
N GLN A 63 10.01 -5.48 -8.46
CA GLN A 63 9.78 -6.33 -9.61
C GLN A 63 8.40 -6.03 -10.24
N PRO A 64 8.26 -6.15 -11.58
CA PRO A 64 7.00 -5.93 -12.27
C PRO A 64 6.03 -7.10 -12.02
N LYS A 65 5.48 -7.15 -10.80
CA LYS A 65 4.67 -8.28 -10.30
C LYS A 65 3.28 -7.83 -9.89
N LEU A 66 2.32 -8.70 -10.19
CA LEU A 66 0.99 -8.70 -9.60
C LEU A 66 0.96 -9.69 -8.43
N TYR A 67 0.41 -9.25 -7.30
CA TYR A 67 0.24 -10.07 -6.11
C TYR A 67 -1.25 -10.26 -5.84
N ARG A 68 -1.74 -11.50 -5.81
CA ARG A 68 -3.06 -11.80 -5.27
C ARG A 68 -2.92 -12.15 -3.80
N LEU A 69 -3.68 -11.48 -2.94
CA LEU A 69 -3.60 -11.66 -1.49
C LEU A 69 -4.74 -12.55 -0.97
N ASN A 70 -4.43 -13.34 0.06
CA ASN A 70 -5.41 -13.98 0.91
C ASN A 70 -6.03 -12.95 1.86
N LYS A 71 -7.14 -13.32 2.52
CA LYS A 71 -7.82 -12.47 3.51
C LYS A 71 -6.97 -12.14 4.74
N ASP A 72 -5.94 -12.95 5.00
CA ASP A 72 -4.96 -12.74 6.07
C ASP A 72 -3.74 -11.91 5.63
N GLY A 73 -3.69 -11.51 4.36
CA GLY A 73 -2.65 -10.65 3.80
C GLY A 73 -1.44 -11.42 3.27
N SER A 74 -1.40 -12.74 3.42
CA SER A 74 -0.39 -13.59 2.78
C SER A 74 -0.57 -13.63 1.25
N ILE A 75 0.50 -13.89 0.52
CA ILE A 75 0.45 -13.99 -0.94
C ILE A 75 -0.16 -15.33 -1.35
N ALA A 76 -1.26 -15.27 -2.08
CA ALA A 76 -1.94 -16.41 -2.69
C ALA A 76 -1.44 -16.73 -4.11
N LYS A 77 -0.95 -15.71 -4.85
CA LYS A 77 -0.42 -15.86 -6.21
C LYS A 77 0.53 -14.70 -6.53
N GLU A 78 1.63 -14.99 -7.19
CA GLU A 78 2.52 -13.99 -7.81
C GLU A 78 2.50 -14.18 -9.33
N ILE A 79 2.41 -13.09 -10.10
CA ILE A 79 2.55 -13.12 -11.56
C ILE A 79 3.60 -12.09 -11.97
N LEU A 80 4.68 -12.55 -12.60
CA LEU A 80 5.68 -11.68 -13.19
C LEU A 80 5.24 -11.22 -14.58
N VAL A 81 5.24 -9.90 -14.82
CA VAL A 81 5.01 -9.30 -16.13
C VAL A 81 6.35 -9.17 -16.85
N THR A 82 6.70 -10.19 -17.64
CA THR A 82 8.05 -10.37 -18.20
C THR A 82 8.43 -9.31 -19.24
N ASN A 83 7.46 -8.63 -19.85
CA ASN A 83 7.65 -7.60 -20.87
C ASN A 83 7.42 -6.17 -20.36
N ALA A 84 7.41 -5.98 -19.03
CA ALA A 84 7.27 -4.68 -18.40
C ALA A 84 8.45 -4.38 -17.46
N LYS A 85 8.63 -3.10 -17.15
CA LYS A 85 9.47 -2.66 -16.04
C LYS A 85 8.59 -1.85 -15.09
N ASN A 86 8.80 -2.04 -13.80
CA ASN A 86 8.20 -1.17 -12.79
C ASN A 86 9.12 0.02 -12.56
N ILE A 87 8.94 1.07 -13.36
CA ILE A 87 9.68 2.32 -13.19
C ILE A 87 9.05 3.11 -12.05
N ASP A 88 7.75 3.38 -12.13
CA ASP A 88 6.96 4.07 -11.10
C ASP A 88 5.48 3.71 -11.28
N TRP A 89 5.13 2.49 -10.89
CA TRP A 89 3.75 1.99 -10.96
C TRP A 89 2.91 2.59 -9.84
N GLU A 90 1.85 3.31 -10.19
CA GLU A 90 1.12 4.18 -9.24
C GLU A 90 -0.34 3.78 -9.04
N ASP A 91 -0.93 3.00 -9.97
CA ASP A 91 -2.31 2.53 -9.83
C ASP A 91 -2.58 1.33 -10.73
N MET A 92 -3.68 0.63 -10.47
CA MET A 92 -4.22 -0.37 -11.37
C MET A 92 -5.74 -0.45 -11.37
N THR A 93 -6.30 -0.90 -12.49
CA THR A 93 -7.72 -1.25 -12.59
C THR A 93 -7.93 -2.43 -13.53
N GLN A 94 -9.17 -2.85 -13.71
CA GLN A 94 -9.53 -3.92 -14.63
C GLN A 94 -10.77 -3.57 -15.47
N ASN A 95 -10.91 -4.25 -16.60
CA ASN A 95 -12.18 -4.24 -17.34
C ASN A 95 -13.05 -5.46 -17.02
N LYS A 96 -14.29 -5.46 -17.54
CA LYS A 96 -15.27 -6.56 -17.37
C LYS A 96 -14.80 -7.93 -17.88
N PHE A 97 -13.77 -7.97 -18.73
CA PHE A 97 -13.20 -9.20 -19.27
C PHE A 97 -12.03 -9.72 -18.42
N GLY A 98 -11.69 -9.02 -17.33
CA GLY A 98 -10.63 -9.41 -16.43
C GLY A 98 -9.24 -8.97 -16.84
N HIS A 99 -9.07 -8.20 -17.92
CA HIS A 99 -7.77 -7.61 -18.24
C HIS A 99 -7.43 -6.54 -17.22
N PHE A 100 -6.18 -6.55 -16.74
CA PHE A 100 -5.70 -5.53 -15.82
C PHE A 100 -4.98 -4.44 -16.61
N PHE A 101 -5.07 -3.21 -16.10
CA PHE A 101 -4.38 -2.04 -16.64
C PHE A 101 -3.55 -1.46 -15.50
N LEU A 102 -2.24 -1.35 -15.73
CA LEU A 102 -1.26 -0.86 -14.76
C LEU A 102 -0.75 0.49 -15.22
N GLY A 103 -0.80 1.47 -14.33
CA GLY A 103 -0.29 2.80 -14.56
C GLY A 103 1.17 2.97 -14.18
N ASP A 104 2.07 3.02 -15.15
CA ASP A 104 3.48 3.36 -14.94
C ASP A 104 3.69 4.84 -15.31
N PHE A 105 3.23 5.69 -14.39
CA PHE A 105 3.10 7.12 -14.65
C PHE A 105 3.52 8.03 -13.49
N GLY A 106 4.08 7.48 -12.41
CA GLY A 106 4.70 8.30 -11.37
C GLY A 106 5.80 9.18 -11.95
N ASN A 107 5.73 10.48 -11.62
CA ASN A 107 6.53 11.50 -12.29
C ASN A 107 6.57 12.83 -11.51
N ASN A 108 6.76 12.78 -10.19
CA ASN A 108 6.72 13.98 -9.33
C ASN A 108 7.72 15.07 -9.73
N ASN A 109 8.90 14.68 -10.24
CA ASN A 109 9.92 15.61 -10.72
C ASN A 109 9.69 16.08 -12.18
N ASN A 110 8.70 15.52 -12.88
CA ASN A 110 8.39 15.80 -14.29
C ASN A 110 9.53 15.47 -15.28
N ASP A 111 10.46 14.58 -14.89
CA ASP A 111 11.62 14.20 -15.70
C ASP A 111 11.30 13.10 -16.72
N ARG A 112 10.28 12.26 -16.45
CA ARG A 112 9.84 11.23 -17.39
C ARG A 112 8.92 11.84 -18.44
N LYS A 113 9.24 11.61 -19.71
CA LYS A 113 8.40 12.04 -20.85
C LYS A 113 7.58 10.91 -21.47
N TRP A 114 7.84 9.68 -21.04
CA TRP A 114 7.17 8.47 -21.51
C TRP A 114 6.46 7.81 -20.34
N LEU A 115 5.16 8.03 -20.25
CA LEU A 115 4.28 7.39 -19.28
C LEU A 115 3.59 6.23 -19.99
N THR A 116 3.43 5.11 -19.29
CA THR A 116 2.99 3.86 -19.89
C THR A 116 1.77 3.32 -19.19
N ILE A 117 0.82 2.79 -19.95
CA ILE A 117 -0.24 1.93 -19.41
C ILE A 117 0.02 0.53 -19.95
N TYR A 118 0.32 -0.41 -19.05
CA TYR A 118 0.44 -1.82 -19.43
C TYR A 118 -0.94 -2.47 -19.39
N LYS A 119 -1.31 -3.18 -20.46
CA LYS A 119 -2.45 -4.10 -20.46
C LYS A 119 -1.96 -5.50 -20.18
N ILE A 120 -2.45 -6.11 -19.10
CA ILE A 120 -2.17 -7.50 -18.75
C ILE A 120 -3.34 -8.37 -19.18
N GLU A 121 -3.02 -9.40 -19.97
CA GLU A 121 -4.01 -10.39 -20.37
C GLU A 121 -4.55 -11.14 -19.16
N ASN A 122 -5.87 -11.34 -19.13
CA ASN A 122 -6.68 -11.71 -17.96
C ASN A 122 -5.94 -12.59 -16.92
N PRO A 123 -5.33 -12.01 -15.86
CA PRO A 123 -4.55 -12.76 -14.87
C PRO A 123 -5.42 -13.60 -13.92
N ILE A 124 -6.73 -13.36 -13.91
CA ILE A 124 -7.71 -13.96 -13.02
C ILE A 124 -7.89 -15.45 -13.31
N ASP A 125 -7.91 -15.81 -14.60
CA ASP A 125 -8.26 -17.13 -15.13
C ASP A 125 -7.08 -17.85 -15.82
N ILE A 126 -5.85 -17.36 -15.66
CA ILE A 126 -4.64 -18.06 -16.14
C ILE A 126 -4.53 -19.39 -15.39
N LYS A 127 -4.57 -20.49 -16.15
CA LYS A 127 -4.34 -21.86 -15.67
C LYS A 127 -2.90 -22.07 -15.22
#